data_AF-G0TTQ3-F1
#
_entry.id   AF-G0TTQ3-F1
#
_cell.length_a   1.000
_cell.length_b   1.000
_cell.length_c   1.000
_cell.angle_alpha   90.00
_cell.angle_beta   90.00
_cell.angle_gamma   90.00
#
_symmetry.space_group_name_H-M   'P 1'
#
loop_
_entity.id
_entity.type
_entity.pdbx_description
1 polymer ?
#
loop_
_entity_poly.entity_id
_entity_poly.type
_entity_poly.pdbx_seq_one_letter_code
_entity_poly.pdbx_strand_id
1 'polypeptide(L)'
;MLMAEEETELAKDLSERLYSGSYECSVCFLPIHLRAKLWACDACYGIMHLECVRAWARAHAEEMEKQSHALRGPTESEEFPCPICRARALTSTVAEFRCFCGKVSEPAAVSHLIPGSCGQTCEKARKDSLCPHPCTLACHPGPCSHCRLTRIVTCFCGKESRSVGCSSGIHNFECKNICEKVLDCGKHQCTVVCHEGACSICTEISEVHCYCGRTKLQLRCGDDEPFSCGRPCAKMLDCGKHTCNLKCHEGPCQPCLRTPERQVFCPCRKSRLKHSERSQRTSCLDPIPSCGLKCEAPLPCGHPCAIECHDSPACPPCNMPIKTKCACGSQSFEMYCFCTYLPSDRWKAAADELGVSTVKMSCSYPPKCNRPCKTPLSCGKHNCREVCCMIKEHICCKICTKRLSCGTHNCGRLCHRGTCPPCSTVSYERLYCRCRRSWVEPPVPCGTPPPQCNHTCIVPRPCGHPANHSCHSDDQCPDCVVLVEKRCDSHGSVLPYFVPCHRKSVSCGRVCEKALRCCGTVCKKLCHAGECKHNCTGKYPALGK
;
A
#
# COMPACT_ATOMS: atom_id res chain seq x y z
N MET A 1 55.65 -19.90 -8.02
CA MET A 1 55.15 -20.59 -6.82
C MET A 1 53.62 -20.54 -6.88
N LEU A 2 52.97 -21.60 -7.35
CA LEU A 2 51.50 -21.66 -7.40
C LEU A 2 51.01 -21.70 -5.95
N MET A 3 50.36 -20.62 -5.51
CA MET A 3 49.69 -20.59 -4.21
C MET A 3 48.59 -21.65 -4.25
N ALA A 4 48.75 -22.74 -3.48
CA ALA A 4 47.74 -23.78 -3.38
C ALA A 4 46.43 -23.16 -2.86
N GLU A 5 45.31 -23.46 -3.53
CA GLU A 5 43.98 -23.07 -3.04
C GLU A 5 43.67 -23.90 -1.78
N GLU A 6 43.13 -23.24 -0.76
CA GLU A 6 42.69 -23.91 0.46
C GLU A 6 41.16 -24.12 0.44
N GLU A 7 40.72 -25.23 1.01
CA GLU A 7 39.31 -25.55 1.20
C GLU A 7 38.66 -24.60 2.22
N THR A 8 37.35 -24.38 2.08
CA THR A 8 36.57 -23.61 3.08
C THR A 8 36.45 -24.40 4.37
N GLU A 9 36.32 -23.72 5.52
CA GLU A 9 36.14 -24.40 6.82
C GLU A 9 34.93 -25.35 6.82
N LEU A 10 33.85 -24.98 6.12
CA LEU A 10 32.68 -25.87 5.96
C LEU A 10 33.01 -27.10 5.10
N ALA A 11 33.78 -26.95 4.02
CA ALA A 11 34.21 -28.09 3.20
C ALA A 11 35.10 -29.04 4.01
N LYS A 12 35.98 -28.51 4.87
CA LYS A 12 36.84 -29.30 5.76
C LYS A 12 36.00 -30.09 6.78
N ASP A 13 35.08 -29.43 7.50
CA ASP A 13 34.20 -30.10 8.48
C ASP A 13 33.36 -31.21 7.84
N LEU A 14 32.74 -30.93 6.69
CA LEU A 14 31.97 -31.94 5.96
C LEU A 14 32.84 -33.12 5.52
N SER A 15 34.05 -32.85 5.02
CA SER A 15 34.98 -33.88 4.59
C SER A 15 35.41 -34.78 5.75
N GLU A 16 35.80 -34.19 6.88
CA GLU A 16 36.21 -34.92 8.09
C GLU A 16 35.07 -35.80 8.61
N ARG A 17 33.85 -35.27 8.68
CA ARG A 17 32.68 -36.02 9.18
C ARG A 17 32.25 -37.16 8.27
N LEU A 18 32.39 -36.98 6.95
CA LEU A 18 32.15 -38.04 5.97
C LEU A 18 33.23 -39.12 6.03
N TYR A 19 34.51 -38.74 6.15
CA TYR A 19 35.62 -39.67 6.31
C TYR A 19 35.51 -40.49 7.60
N SER A 20 35.14 -39.84 8.69
CA SER A 20 34.98 -40.50 9.99
C SER A 20 33.70 -41.34 10.11
N GLY A 21 32.80 -41.26 9.12
CA GLY A 21 31.48 -41.89 9.15
C GLY A 21 30.54 -41.34 10.22
N SER A 22 30.81 -40.14 10.76
CA SER A 22 29.99 -39.48 11.80
C SER A 22 28.86 -38.63 11.22
N TYR A 23 28.84 -38.43 9.90
CA TYR A 23 27.79 -37.66 9.25
C TYR A 23 26.51 -38.48 9.08
N GLU A 24 25.39 -37.96 9.57
CA GLU A 24 24.08 -38.61 9.52
C GLU A 24 23.13 -37.91 8.53
N CYS A 25 22.35 -38.69 7.79
CA CYS A 25 21.31 -38.17 6.91
C CYS A 25 20.15 -37.58 7.73
N SER A 26 19.83 -36.28 7.54
CA SER A 26 18.78 -35.60 8.31
C SER A 26 17.35 -36.09 8.07
N VAL A 27 17.11 -36.94 7.06
CA VAL A 27 15.78 -37.50 6.76
C VAL A 27 15.57 -38.84 7.45
N CYS A 28 16.58 -39.71 7.47
CA CYS A 28 16.45 -41.07 8.03
C CYS A 28 17.28 -41.29 9.30
N PHE A 29 18.08 -40.31 9.72
CA PHE A 29 18.97 -40.37 10.89
C PHE A 29 19.94 -41.55 10.88
N LEU A 30 20.31 -42.04 9.68
CA LEU A 30 21.30 -43.11 9.50
C LEU A 30 22.63 -42.52 9.03
N PRO A 31 23.77 -43.11 9.45
CA PRO A 31 25.10 -42.67 9.03
C PRO A 31 25.29 -42.85 7.52
N ILE A 32 26.02 -41.92 6.91
CA ILE A 32 26.41 -41.99 5.50
C ILE A 32 27.64 -42.87 5.36
N HIS A 33 27.50 -43.99 4.66
CA HIS A 33 28.59 -44.92 4.38
C HIS A 33 29.28 -44.66 3.03
N LEU A 34 30.49 -45.20 2.85
CA LEU A 34 31.32 -45.00 1.65
C LEU A 34 30.61 -45.32 0.32
N ARG A 35 29.71 -46.32 0.31
CA ARG A 35 28.96 -46.76 -0.88
C ARG A 35 27.56 -46.13 -1.01
N ALA A 36 27.19 -45.23 -0.11
CA ALA A 36 25.87 -44.61 -0.13
C ALA A 36 25.71 -43.71 -1.36
N LYS A 37 24.53 -43.71 -1.98
CA LYS A 37 24.17 -42.76 -3.04
C LYS A 37 23.69 -41.46 -2.39
N LEU A 38 24.31 -40.34 -2.74
CA LEU A 38 24.15 -39.08 -2.01
C LEU A 38 23.52 -37.98 -2.87
N TRP A 39 22.90 -37.02 -2.22
CA TRP A 39 22.47 -35.75 -2.77
C TRP A 39 22.94 -34.64 -1.85
N ALA A 40 23.47 -33.55 -2.42
CA ALA A 40 23.91 -32.38 -1.68
C ALA A 40 23.14 -31.14 -2.16
N CYS A 41 22.64 -30.34 -1.22
CA CYS A 41 21.93 -29.11 -1.56
C CYS A 41 22.92 -28.01 -2.02
N ASP A 42 22.68 -27.36 -3.15
CA ASP A 42 23.54 -26.25 -3.62
C ASP A 42 23.47 -24.99 -2.73
N ALA A 43 22.43 -24.85 -1.89
CA ALA A 43 22.25 -23.69 -1.02
C ALA A 43 22.89 -23.84 0.37
N CYS A 44 22.55 -24.92 1.08
CA CYS A 44 23.05 -25.18 2.44
C CYS A 44 24.18 -26.23 2.49
N TYR A 45 24.48 -26.90 1.38
CA TYR A 45 25.48 -27.96 1.28
C TYR A 45 25.23 -29.18 2.17
N GLY A 46 24.03 -29.30 2.73
CA GLY A 46 23.62 -30.47 3.50
C GLY A 46 23.54 -31.70 2.61
N ILE A 47 24.15 -32.79 3.09
CA ILE A 47 24.28 -34.07 2.38
C ILE A 47 23.26 -35.05 2.93
N MET A 48 22.56 -35.77 2.05
CA MET A 48 21.54 -36.75 2.41
C MET A 48 21.59 -37.95 1.46
N HIS A 49 20.96 -39.07 1.84
CA HIS A 49 20.76 -40.18 0.92
C HIS A 49 19.87 -39.76 -0.24
N LEU A 50 20.28 -40.11 -1.46
CA LEU A 50 19.53 -39.79 -2.68
C LEU A 50 18.10 -40.34 -2.62
N GLU A 51 17.92 -41.56 -2.10
CA GLU A 51 16.61 -42.18 -1.95
C GLU A 51 15.70 -41.43 -0.97
N CYS A 52 16.26 -40.94 0.14
CA CYS A 52 15.53 -40.14 1.11
C CYS A 52 15.03 -38.82 0.49
N VAL A 53 15.89 -38.13 -0.28
CA VAL A 53 15.50 -36.87 -0.93
C VAL A 53 14.52 -37.11 -2.08
N ARG A 54 14.64 -38.21 -2.83
CA ARG A 54 13.64 -38.62 -3.82
C ARG A 54 12.27 -38.88 -3.19
N ALA A 55 12.23 -39.57 -2.04
CA ALA A 55 10.98 -39.79 -1.31
C ALA A 55 10.38 -38.47 -0.82
N TRP A 56 11.22 -37.57 -0.31
CA TRP A 56 10.82 -36.22 0.11
C TRP A 56 10.23 -35.39 -1.04
N ALA A 57 10.90 -35.36 -2.20
CA ALA A 57 10.44 -34.64 -3.38
C ALA A 57 9.07 -35.16 -3.88
N ARG A 58 8.88 -36.49 -3.90
CA ARG A 58 7.57 -37.09 -4.26
C ARG A 58 6.47 -36.72 -3.26
N ALA A 59 6.74 -36.85 -1.96
CA ALA A 59 5.77 -36.49 -0.92
C ALA A 59 5.37 -35.01 -0.98
N HIS A 60 6.33 -34.13 -1.32
CA HIS A 60 6.04 -32.71 -1.54
C HIS A 60 5.16 -32.49 -2.79
N ALA A 61 5.45 -33.16 -3.90
CA ALA A 61 4.64 -33.08 -5.10
C ALA A 61 3.19 -33.53 -4.85
N GLU A 62 3.00 -34.66 -4.16
CA GLU A 62 1.67 -35.16 -3.78
C GLU A 62 0.90 -34.18 -2.87
N GLU A 63 1.59 -33.50 -1.94
CA GLU A 63 0.97 -32.49 -1.06
C GLU A 63 0.58 -31.22 -1.83
N MET A 64 1.42 -30.79 -2.78
CA MET A 64 1.13 -29.65 -3.66
C MET A 64 -0.07 -29.94 -4.57
N GLU A 65 -0.19 -31.16 -5.10
CA GLU A 65 -1.35 -31.60 -5.91
C GLU A 65 -2.66 -31.58 -5.11
N LYS A 66 -2.65 -32.01 -3.83
CA LYS A 66 -3.82 -31.94 -2.95
C LYS A 66 -4.26 -30.50 -2.69
N GLN A 67 -3.31 -29.57 -2.60
CA GLN A 67 -3.60 -28.15 -2.38
C GLN A 67 -4.02 -27.43 -3.68
N SER A 68 -3.52 -27.85 -4.85
CA SER A 68 -3.84 -27.25 -6.15
C SER A 68 -5.16 -27.72 -6.77
N HIS A 69 -5.78 -28.78 -6.25
CA HIS A 69 -7.09 -29.27 -6.70
C HIS A 69 -8.26 -28.24 -6.54
N ALA A 70 -7.99 -27.07 -5.97
CA ALA A 70 -8.90 -25.92 -5.92
C ALA A 70 -8.82 -24.97 -7.15
N LEU A 71 -7.77 -24.98 -7.98
CA LEU A 71 -7.68 -24.18 -9.23
C LEU A 71 -6.71 -24.79 -10.26
N ARG A 72 -7.25 -25.37 -11.35
CA ARG A 72 -6.66 -25.68 -12.69
C ARG A 72 -5.28 -26.37 -12.79
N GLY A 73 -5.29 -27.54 -13.48
CA GLY A 73 -4.27 -27.99 -14.43
C GLY A 73 -3.01 -28.68 -13.86
N PRO A 74 -2.45 -29.71 -14.54
CA PRO A 74 -1.20 -30.34 -14.12
C PRO A 74 -0.03 -29.47 -14.57
N THR A 75 0.49 -28.65 -13.66
CA THR A 75 1.84 -28.11 -13.79
C THR A 75 2.70 -28.90 -12.83
N GLU A 76 3.51 -29.83 -13.36
CA GLU A 76 4.59 -30.45 -12.61
C GLU A 76 5.45 -29.31 -12.02
N SER A 77 5.52 -29.25 -10.69
CA SER A 77 6.42 -28.32 -10.02
C SER A 77 7.83 -28.88 -10.18
N GLU A 78 8.64 -28.30 -11.06
CA GLU A 78 10.03 -28.74 -11.31
C GLU A 78 10.97 -28.51 -10.11
N GLU A 79 10.48 -27.93 -9.01
CA GLU A 79 11.23 -27.58 -7.81
C GLU A 79 10.61 -28.18 -6.55
N PHE A 80 11.46 -28.61 -5.61
CA PHE A 80 11.07 -29.04 -4.27
C PHE A 80 11.90 -28.32 -3.19
N PRO A 81 11.35 -28.11 -1.97
CA PRO A 81 12.08 -27.47 -0.88
C PRO A 81 13.07 -28.46 -0.24
N CYS A 82 14.31 -28.02 -0.03
CA CYS A 82 15.32 -28.79 0.69
C CYS A 82 14.84 -29.17 2.12
N PRO A 83 14.98 -30.44 2.56
CA PRO A 83 14.63 -30.86 3.93
C PRO A 83 15.31 -30.07 5.05
N ILE A 84 16.52 -29.54 4.82
CA ILE A 84 17.32 -28.86 5.84
C ILE A 84 17.03 -27.35 5.85
N CYS A 85 17.16 -26.68 4.70
CA CYS A 85 17.10 -25.21 4.61
C CYS A 85 15.86 -24.65 3.90
N ARG A 86 15.01 -25.51 3.32
CA ARG A 86 13.84 -25.14 2.50
C ARG A 86 14.15 -24.31 1.24
N ALA A 87 15.42 -24.17 0.86
CA ALA A 87 15.78 -23.61 -0.44
C ALA A 87 15.21 -24.48 -1.57
N ARG A 88 14.81 -23.86 -2.68
CA ARG A 88 14.24 -24.56 -3.83
C ARG A 88 15.34 -25.28 -4.59
N ALA A 89 15.16 -26.58 -4.79
CA ALA A 89 16.05 -27.42 -5.57
C ALA A 89 15.28 -28.02 -6.74
N LEU A 90 15.92 -28.11 -7.90
CA LEU A 90 15.29 -28.71 -9.08
C LEU A 90 15.16 -30.22 -8.92
N THR A 91 14.01 -30.78 -9.31
CA THR A 91 13.73 -32.23 -9.30
C THR A 91 14.71 -33.00 -10.19
N SER A 92 15.29 -32.37 -11.20
CA SER A 92 16.38 -32.93 -12.01
C SER A 92 17.64 -33.27 -11.18
N THR A 93 17.90 -32.56 -10.07
CA THR A 93 19.08 -32.83 -9.22
C THR A 93 18.99 -34.14 -8.45
N VAL A 94 17.79 -34.70 -8.29
CA VAL A 94 17.57 -36.01 -7.65
C VAL A 94 17.34 -37.13 -8.67
N ALA A 95 17.40 -36.83 -9.97
CA ALA A 95 17.18 -37.81 -11.03
C ALA A 95 18.27 -38.89 -11.03
N GLU A 96 19.52 -38.53 -10.79
CA GLU A 96 20.66 -39.43 -10.80
C GLU A 96 21.68 -39.08 -9.70
N PHE A 97 22.45 -40.08 -9.27
CA PHE A 97 23.53 -39.85 -8.32
C PHE A 97 24.74 -39.26 -9.07
N ARG A 98 25.09 -38.02 -8.76
CA ARG A 98 26.31 -37.37 -9.26
C ARG A 98 27.24 -37.03 -8.10
N CYS A 99 28.53 -36.98 -8.40
CA CYS A 99 29.52 -36.45 -7.46
C CYS A 99 29.29 -34.96 -7.14
N PHE A 100 29.92 -34.42 -6.09
CA PHE A 100 29.70 -33.03 -5.65
C PHE A 100 30.00 -31.96 -6.73
N CYS A 101 30.93 -32.23 -7.66
CA CYS A 101 31.20 -31.34 -8.79
C CYS A 101 30.26 -31.54 -9.99
N GLY A 102 29.42 -32.58 -9.99
CA GLY A 102 28.44 -32.88 -11.03
C GLY A 102 28.99 -33.58 -12.28
N LYS A 103 30.31 -33.77 -12.41
CA LYS A 103 30.96 -34.32 -13.62
C LYS A 103 30.70 -35.79 -13.85
N VAL A 104 30.84 -36.59 -12.80
CA VAL A 104 30.75 -38.06 -12.85
C VAL A 104 29.43 -38.51 -12.24
N SER A 105 28.64 -39.25 -13.01
CA SER A 105 27.50 -40.02 -12.51
C SER A 105 28.01 -41.31 -11.85
N GLU A 106 27.42 -41.65 -10.70
CA GLU A 106 27.79 -42.80 -9.86
C GLU A 106 29.30 -42.95 -9.62
N PRO A 107 29.94 -42.00 -8.89
CA PRO A 107 31.37 -42.07 -8.60
C PRO A 107 31.75 -43.38 -7.87
N ALA A 108 32.91 -43.94 -8.21
CA ALA A 108 33.41 -45.17 -7.60
C ALA A 108 33.67 -44.98 -6.09
N ALA A 109 33.23 -45.93 -5.28
CA ALA A 109 33.42 -45.92 -3.84
C ALA A 109 34.85 -46.36 -3.48
N VAL A 110 35.76 -45.39 -3.38
CA VAL A 110 37.19 -45.61 -3.11
C VAL A 110 37.54 -45.13 -1.71
N SER A 111 38.20 -45.98 -0.91
CA SER A 111 38.43 -45.74 0.53
C SER A 111 39.27 -44.49 0.86
N HIS A 112 40.09 -43.99 -0.07
CA HIS A 112 40.91 -42.79 0.15
C HIS A 112 40.23 -41.50 -0.34
N LEU A 113 39.07 -41.60 -0.98
CA LEU A 113 38.29 -40.45 -1.43
C LEU A 113 37.13 -40.18 -0.47
N ILE A 114 36.71 -38.92 -0.42
CA ILE A 114 35.51 -38.52 0.32
C ILE A 114 34.31 -39.26 -0.28
N PRO A 115 33.44 -39.90 0.53
CA PRO A 115 32.20 -40.52 0.05
C PRO A 115 31.40 -39.58 -0.85
N GLY A 116 31.12 -40.00 -2.08
CA GLY A 116 30.41 -39.20 -3.09
C GLY A 116 31.28 -38.22 -3.88
N SER A 117 32.60 -38.16 -3.65
CA SER A 117 33.54 -37.44 -4.52
C SER A 117 34.04 -38.32 -5.67
N CYS A 118 34.32 -37.73 -6.83
CA CYS A 118 34.96 -38.43 -7.96
C CYS A 118 36.50 -38.39 -7.92
N GLY A 119 37.11 -37.63 -7.00
CA GLY A 119 38.56 -37.47 -6.88
C GLY A 119 39.26 -36.65 -7.99
N GLN A 120 38.54 -36.25 -9.04
CA GLN A 120 39.05 -35.36 -10.09
C GLN A 120 39.09 -33.89 -9.62
N THR A 121 39.74 -33.01 -10.39
CA THR A 121 39.62 -31.56 -10.24
C THR A 121 38.14 -31.13 -10.33
N CYS A 122 37.71 -30.26 -9.43
CA CYS A 122 36.30 -29.88 -9.29
C CYS A 122 35.79 -29.14 -10.53
N GLU A 123 36.50 -28.12 -11.00
CA GLU A 123 36.16 -27.23 -12.12
C GLU A 123 34.75 -26.61 -12.09
N LYS A 124 34.00 -26.77 -11.00
CA LYS A 124 32.70 -26.11 -10.81
C LYS A 124 32.91 -24.59 -10.85
N ALA A 125 32.01 -23.89 -11.53
CA ALA A 125 31.97 -22.44 -11.52
C ALA A 125 31.77 -21.94 -10.09
N ARG A 126 32.53 -20.93 -9.69
CA ARG A 126 32.43 -20.35 -8.34
C ARG A 126 31.15 -19.53 -8.25
N LYS A 127 30.68 -19.28 -7.01
CA LYS A 127 29.45 -18.52 -6.74
C LYS A 127 29.49 -17.08 -7.27
N ASP A 128 30.68 -16.48 -7.39
CA ASP A 128 30.85 -15.16 -8.00
C ASP A 128 30.85 -15.30 -9.53
N SER A 129 29.78 -14.83 -10.17
CA SER A 129 29.58 -14.90 -11.62
C SER A 129 30.61 -14.11 -12.42
N LEU A 130 31.33 -13.17 -11.81
CA LEU A 130 32.38 -12.41 -12.47
C LEU A 130 33.74 -13.09 -12.45
N CYS A 131 33.90 -14.19 -11.72
CA CYS A 131 35.16 -14.90 -11.72
C CYS A 131 35.13 -16.02 -12.79
N PRO A 132 35.82 -15.84 -13.93
CA PRO A 132 35.86 -16.86 -14.99
C PRO A 132 36.72 -18.06 -14.62
N HIS A 133 37.36 -18.05 -13.44
CA HIS A 133 38.30 -19.08 -13.01
C HIS A 133 37.58 -20.26 -12.35
N PRO A 134 37.66 -21.47 -12.93
CA PRO A 134 37.04 -22.66 -12.34
C PRO A 134 37.71 -23.05 -11.00
N CYS A 135 37.03 -23.87 -10.21
CA CYS A 135 37.60 -24.44 -8.98
C CYS A 135 38.75 -25.41 -9.32
N THR A 136 39.94 -25.22 -8.73
CA THR A 136 41.11 -26.10 -8.98
C THR A 136 41.31 -27.17 -7.91
N LEU A 137 40.52 -27.13 -6.83
CA LEU A 137 40.51 -28.16 -5.78
C LEU A 137 40.05 -29.51 -6.32
N ALA A 138 40.41 -30.59 -5.64
CA ALA A 138 39.77 -31.89 -5.88
C ALA A 138 38.26 -31.80 -5.59
N CYS A 139 37.47 -32.70 -6.18
CA CYS A 139 36.02 -32.75 -5.94
C CYS A 139 35.75 -32.84 -4.43
N HIS A 140 35.10 -31.81 -3.89
CA HIS A 140 34.96 -31.59 -2.46
C HIS A 140 33.47 -31.34 -2.12
N PRO A 141 33.02 -31.69 -0.89
CA PRO A 141 31.73 -31.26 -0.39
C PRO A 141 31.74 -29.76 -0.07
N GLY A 142 30.57 -29.12 -0.01
CA GLY A 142 30.49 -27.72 0.39
C GLY A 142 30.79 -26.68 -0.71
N PRO A 143 30.80 -25.39 -0.35
CA PRO A 143 31.06 -24.29 -1.28
C PRO A 143 32.51 -24.30 -1.76
N CYS A 144 32.71 -24.04 -3.06
CA CYS A 144 34.06 -23.78 -3.58
C CYS A 144 34.67 -22.55 -2.92
N SER A 145 35.97 -22.59 -2.64
CA SER A 145 36.68 -21.47 -2.03
C SER A 145 36.69 -20.23 -2.92
N HIS A 146 36.99 -19.08 -2.32
CA HIS A 146 37.16 -17.82 -3.04
C HIS A 146 38.39 -17.89 -3.97
N CYS A 147 38.29 -17.28 -5.15
CA CYS A 147 39.41 -17.23 -6.08
C CYS A 147 40.47 -16.25 -5.55
N ARG A 148 41.70 -16.74 -5.32
CA ARG A 148 42.83 -15.94 -4.82
C ARG A 148 43.51 -15.09 -5.91
N LEU A 149 43.13 -15.27 -7.18
CA LEU A 149 43.65 -14.45 -8.28
C LEU A 149 43.09 -13.03 -8.18
N THR A 150 43.87 -12.07 -8.63
CA THR A 150 43.46 -10.67 -8.70
C THR A 150 43.05 -10.30 -10.12
N ARG A 151 42.08 -9.40 -10.24
CA ARG A 151 41.68 -8.76 -11.49
C ARG A 151 41.78 -7.24 -11.36
N ILE A 152 42.04 -6.57 -12.47
CA ILE A 152 42.06 -5.11 -12.51
C ILE A 152 40.62 -4.62 -12.68
N VAL A 153 40.21 -3.71 -11.80
CA VAL A 153 38.91 -3.04 -11.86
C VAL A 153 39.14 -1.55 -12.05
N THR A 154 38.35 -0.92 -12.91
CA THR A 154 38.37 0.52 -13.17
C THR A 154 37.32 1.26 -12.33
N CYS A 155 37.57 2.52 -11.99
CA CYS A 155 36.57 3.37 -11.33
C CYS A 155 35.31 3.52 -12.19
N PHE A 156 34.20 3.97 -11.60
CA PHE A 156 33.00 4.33 -12.37
C PHE A 156 33.27 5.39 -13.45
N CYS A 157 34.30 6.20 -13.26
CA CYS A 157 34.76 7.23 -14.19
C CYS A 157 35.72 6.76 -15.31
N GLY A 158 36.27 5.54 -15.23
CA GLY A 158 37.31 5.04 -16.13
C GLY A 158 38.75 5.57 -15.94
N LYS A 159 38.99 6.59 -15.09
CA LYS A 159 40.30 7.24 -14.92
C LYS A 159 41.33 6.46 -14.11
N GLU A 160 40.90 5.75 -13.08
CA GLU A 160 41.79 5.02 -12.17
C GLU A 160 41.46 3.53 -12.19
N SER A 161 42.49 2.69 -12.09
CA SER A 161 42.34 1.24 -12.02
C SER A 161 43.09 0.69 -10.81
N ARG A 162 42.50 -0.29 -10.13
CA ARG A 162 43.12 -0.95 -8.97
C ARG A 162 42.98 -2.46 -9.08
N SER A 163 43.96 -3.17 -8.51
CA SER A 163 43.92 -4.63 -8.41
C SER A 163 43.04 -5.05 -7.25
N VAL A 164 42.01 -5.86 -7.52
CA VAL A 164 41.11 -6.43 -6.50
C VAL A 164 41.06 -7.96 -6.63
N GLY A 165 40.69 -8.66 -5.56
CA GLY A 165 40.49 -10.12 -5.63
C GLY A 165 39.35 -10.47 -6.60
N CYS A 166 39.50 -11.55 -7.37
CA CYS A 166 38.52 -11.97 -8.38
C CYS A 166 37.12 -12.14 -7.78
N SER A 167 37.06 -12.73 -6.57
CA SER A 167 35.82 -13.00 -5.83
C SER A 167 35.54 -12.01 -4.71
N SER A 168 36.05 -10.77 -4.79
CA SER A 168 35.84 -9.76 -3.74
C SER A 168 34.49 -9.02 -3.87
N GLY A 169 33.67 -9.33 -4.87
CA GLY A 169 32.39 -8.63 -5.14
C GLY A 169 32.53 -7.15 -5.53
N ILE A 170 33.74 -6.67 -5.78
CA ILE A 170 33.99 -5.27 -6.16
C ILE A 170 33.94 -5.15 -7.68
N HIS A 171 32.85 -4.58 -8.21
CA HIS A 171 32.67 -4.44 -9.66
C HIS A 171 33.36 -3.19 -10.22
N ASN A 172 33.22 -2.06 -9.51
CA ASN A 172 33.82 -0.76 -9.79
C ASN A 172 34.04 -0.05 -8.45
N PHE A 173 34.64 1.15 -8.46
CA PHE A 173 34.82 1.95 -7.26
C PHE A 173 34.75 3.46 -7.57
N GLU A 174 34.48 4.25 -6.54
CA GLU A 174 34.56 5.70 -6.59
C GLU A 174 36.00 6.13 -6.39
N CYS A 175 36.64 6.68 -7.44
CA CYS A 175 37.94 7.33 -7.25
C CYS A 175 37.75 8.72 -6.64
N LYS A 176 38.77 9.28 -5.99
CA LYS A 176 38.67 10.63 -5.42
C LYS A 176 38.86 11.76 -6.45
N ASN A 177 38.95 11.42 -7.74
CA ASN A 177 39.08 12.39 -8.83
C ASN A 177 37.70 12.87 -9.33
N ILE A 178 37.69 14.03 -9.97
CA ILE A 178 36.51 14.59 -10.65
C ILE A 178 36.18 13.73 -11.88
N CYS A 179 34.89 13.44 -12.09
CA CYS A 179 34.41 12.49 -13.09
C CYS A 179 34.74 12.92 -14.54
N GLU A 180 34.51 14.19 -14.90
CA GLU A 180 34.73 14.79 -16.24
C GLU A 180 34.00 14.10 -17.41
N LYS A 181 33.11 13.14 -17.15
CA LYS A 181 32.22 12.59 -18.19
C LYS A 181 31.30 13.68 -18.73
N VAL A 182 31.05 13.63 -20.04
CA VAL A 182 30.15 14.57 -20.72
C VAL A 182 28.73 14.40 -20.18
N LEU A 183 28.09 15.52 -19.82
CA LEU A 183 26.72 15.56 -19.32
C LEU A 183 25.70 15.29 -20.44
N ASP A 184 24.44 15.15 -20.08
CA ASP A 184 23.29 14.95 -20.99
C ASP A 184 23.21 15.99 -22.12
N CYS A 185 23.65 17.22 -21.89
CA CYS A 185 23.65 18.29 -22.89
C CYS A 185 24.71 18.13 -24.01
N GLY A 186 25.63 17.17 -23.91
CA GLY A 186 26.68 16.92 -24.89
C GLY A 186 27.80 17.98 -24.97
N LYS A 187 27.67 19.11 -24.25
CA LYS A 187 28.61 20.25 -24.29
C LYS A 187 29.41 20.44 -22.99
N HIS A 188 28.83 20.09 -21.83
CA HIS A 188 29.44 20.31 -20.51
C HIS A 188 29.97 19.00 -19.89
N GLN A 189 30.94 19.12 -18.98
CA GLN A 189 31.57 17.98 -18.28
C GLN A 189 31.15 17.93 -16.81
N CYS A 190 31.06 16.72 -16.26
CA CYS A 190 30.72 16.49 -14.86
C CYS A 190 31.83 16.98 -13.92
N THR A 191 31.48 17.92 -13.03
CA THR A 191 32.37 18.49 -12.01
C THR A 191 32.29 17.78 -10.66
N VAL A 192 31.42 16.76 -10.54
CA VAL A 192 31.26 15.97 -9.31
C VAL A 192 32.40 14.94 -9.22
N VAL A 193 32.81 14.64 -7.99
CA VAL A 193 33.71 13.52 -7.68
C VAL A 193 33.14 12.21 -8.24
N CYS A 194 34.00 11.27 -8.62
CA CYS A 194 33.55 9.99 -9.18
C CYS A 194 32.46 9.36 -8.31
N HIS A 195 31.32 9.09 -8.93
CA HIS A 195 30.13 8.60 -8.26
C HIS A 195 29.62 7.36 -8.99
N GLU A 196 28.83 6.56 -8.31
CA GLU A 196 28.06 5.49 -8.92
C GLU A 196 26.88 6.04 -9.74
N GLY A 197 26.57 5.43 -10.89
CA GLY A 197 25.44 5.81 -11.75
C GLY A 197 25.72 6.84 -12.85
N ALA A 198 24.67 7.28 -13.54
CA ALA A 198 24.75 8.26 -14.63
C ALA A 198 25.04 9.67 -14.09
N CYS A 199 25.79 10.47 -14.85
CA CYS A 199 26.14 11.83 -14.43
C CYS A 199 24.91 12.73 -14.30
N SER A 200 25.00 13.69 -13.39
CA SER A 200 23.95 14.68 -13.16
C SER A 200 23.63 15.46 -14.41
N ILE A 201 22.35 15.77 -14.58
CA ILE A 201 21.85 16.58 -15.68
C ILE A 201 22.49 18.00 -15.67
N CYS A 202 22.77 18.60 -16.83
CA CYS A 202 23.46 19.89 -16.98
C CYS A 202 22.68 21.09 -16.45
N THR A 203 23.17 21.84 -15.45
CA THR A 203 22.44 22.99 -14.86
C THR A 203 22.70 24.34 -15.55
N GLU A 204 23.56 24.38 -16.56
CA GLU A 204 23.85 25.61 -17.31
C GLU A 204 22.64 26.11 -18.10
N ILE A 205 22.49 27.43 -18.17
CA ILE A 205 21.37 28.11 -18.82
C ILE A 205 21.84 28.70 -20.16
N SER A 206 21.15 28.35 -21.26
CA SER A 206 21.36 28.92 -22.59
C SER A 206 20.25 29.91 -22.96
N GLU A 207 20.59 30.90 -23.79
CA GLU A 207 19.63 31.90 -24.27
C GLU A 207 19.11 31.53 -25.66
N VAL A 208 17.84 31.14 -25.72
CA VAL A 208 17.16 30.76 -26.96
C VAL A 208 16.29 31.91 -27.46
N HIS A 209 16.33 32.15 -28.77
CA HIS A 209 15.58 33.23 -29.41
C HIS A 209 14.28 32.70 -30.02
N CYS A 210 13.20 33.46 -29.83
CA CYS A 210 11.92 33.19 -30.49
C CYS A 210 11.99 33.45 -32.00
N TYR A 211 11.16 32.78 -32.82
CA TYR A 211 11.04 33.03 -34.27
C TYR A 211 10.75 34.50 -34.66
N CYS A 212 10.19 35.29 -33.74
CA CYS A 212 9.95 36.73 -33.95
C CYS A 212 11.13 37.63 -33.53
N GLY A 213 12.17 37.08 -32.89
CA GLY A 213 13.35 37.81 -32.39
C GLY A 213 13.11 38.72 -31.17
N ARG A 214 11.85 38.89 -30.73
CA ARG A 214 11.47 39.83 -29.65
C ARG A 214 11.47 39.22 -28.25
N THR A 215 11.53 37.90 -28.15
CA THR A 215 11.46 37.19 -26.86
C THR A 215 12.65 36.26 -26.77
N LYS A 216 13.39 36.42 -25.68
CA LYS A 216 14.52 35.57 -25.29
C LYS A 216 14.05 34.71 -24.12
N LEU A 217 14.31 33.42 -24.20
CA LEU A 217 13.99 32.48 -23.13
C LEU A 217 15.30 31.90 -22.62
N GLN A 218 15.45 31.95 -21.30
CA GLN A 218 16.54 31.27 -20.62
C GLN A 218 16.10 29.84 -20.39
N LEU A 219 16.61 28.94 -21.22
CA LEU A 219 16.36 27.52 -21.14
C LEU A 219 17.61 26.82 -20.63
N ARG A 220 17.44 25.55 -20.30
CA ARG A 220 18.53 24.70 -19.92
C ARG A 220 19.37 24.33 -21.15
N CYS A 221 20.69 24.28 -21.00
CA CYS A 221 21.58 23.84 -22.06
C CYS A 221 21.18 22.45 -22.56
N GLY A 222 20.93 22.33 -23.87
CA GLY A 222 20.40 21.12 -24.52
C GLY A 222 19.00 21.30 -25.11
N ASP A 223 18.22 22.25 -24.58
CA ASP A 223 16.88 22.60 -25.07
C ASP A 223 16.92 23.81 -26.03
N ASP A 224 17.94 23.88 -26.89
CA ASP A 224 18.25 25.04 -27.75
C ASP A 224 17.31 25.16 -28.99
N GLU A 225 16.08 24.68 -28.92
CA GLU A 225 15.13 24.68 -30.04
C GLU A 225 14.42 26.04 -30.17
N PRO A 226 14.40 26.65 -31.38
CA PRO A 226 13.68 27.89 -31.62
C PRO A 226 12.20 27.74 -31.26
N PHE A 227 11.67 28.65 -30.43
CA PHE A 227 10.31 28.54 -29.91
C PHE A 227 9.39 29.65 -30.41
N SER A 228 8.08 29.38 -30.44
CA SER A 228 7.07 30.41 -30.69
C SER A 228 6.58 31.02 -29.38
N CYS A 229 6.68 32.34 -29.20
CA CYS A 229 6.27 33.01 -27.97
C CYS A 229 4.74 33.13 -27.78
N GLY A 230 3.92 32.59 -28.71
CA GLY A 230 2.47 32.63 -28.66
C GLY A 230 1.82 34.01 -28.86
N ARG A 231 2.62 35.10 -28.82
CA ARG A 231 2.17 36.47 -29.15
C ARG A 231 1.87 36.60 -30.65
N PRO A 232 0.99 37.52 -31.06
CA PRO A 232 0.79 37.81 -32.47
C PRO A 232 2.11 38.23 -33.13
N CYS A 233 2.39 37.70 -34.31
CA CYS A 233 3.65 37.92 -35.03
C CYS A 233 3.92 39.42 -35.26
N ALA A 234 2.88 40.18 -35.58
CA ALA A 234 2.90 41.64 -35.76
C ALA A 234 3.95 42.16 -36.77
N LYS A 235 4.51 41.27 -37.61
CA LYS A 235 5.28 41.65 -38.80
C LYS A 235 4.33 42.29 -39.82
N MET A 236 4.82 43.28 -40.55
CA MET A 236 4.03 43.98 -41.57
C MET A 236 3.80 43.04 -42.76
N LEU A 237 2.54 42.94 -43.21
CA LEU A 237 2.20 42.16 -44.40
C LEU A 237 2.65 42.90 -45.67
N ASP A 238 2.67 42.19 -46.79
CA ASP A 238 3.04 42.71 -48.12
C ASP A 238 2.27 43.97 -48.55
N CYS A 239 1.05 44.19 -48.03
CA CYS A 239 0.27 45.40 -48.29
C CYS A 239 0.76 46.66 -47.56
N GLY A 240 1.75 46.56 -46.66
CA GLY A 240 2.31 47.69 -45.91
C GLY A 240 1.38 48.34 -44.86
N LYS A 241 0.09 47.96 -44.81
CA LYS A 241 -0.92 48.56 -43.91
C LYS A 241 -1.45 47.60 -42.84
N HIS A 242 -1.37 46.30 -43.05
CA HIS A 242 -1.83 45.29 -42.10
C HIS A 242 -0.65 44.58 -41.43
N THR A 243 -0.82 44.25 -40.16
CA THR A 243 0.12 43.41 -39.42
C THR A 243 -0.37 41.97 -39.35
N CYS A 244 0.57 41.03 -39.25
CA CYS A 244 0.25 39.62 -39.11
C CYS A 244 -0.38 39.35 -37.72
N ASN A 245 -1.66 39.00 -37.70
CA ASN A 245 -2.41 38.62 -36.49
C ASN A 245 -2.30 37.13 -36.15
N LEU A 246 -1.57 36.34 -36.94
CA LEU A 246 -1.29 34.95 -36.58
C LEU A 246 -0.38 34.90 -35.36
N LYS A 247 -0.52 33.84 -34.57
CA LYS A 247 0.45 33.52 -33.52
C LYS A 247 1.85 33.44 -34.13
N CYS A 248 2.87 33.78 -33.34
CA CYS A 248 4.26 33.64 -33.74
C CYS A 248 4.47 32.27 -34.39
N HIS A 249 4.93 32.28 -35.63
CA HIS A 249 5.04 31.10 -36.47
C HIS A 249 6.42 31.06 -37.10
N GLU A 250 6.83 29.88 -37.52
CA GLU A 250 8.03 29.67 -38.32
C GLU A 250 7.78 30.15 -39.76
N GLY A 251 8.81 30.72 -40.41
CA GLY A 251 8.74 31.15 -41.81
C GLY A 251 8.09 32.53 -42.09
N PRO A 252 7.94 32.91 -43.38
CA PRO A 252 7.40 34.20 -43.80
C PRO A 252 5.88 34.33 -43.56
N CYS A 253 5.41 35.55 -43.31
CA CYS A 253 3.98 35.80 -43.05
C CYS A 253 3.14 35.63 -44.32
N GLN A 254 1.91 35.12 -44.15
CA GLN A 254 0.94 35.04 -45.24
C GLN A 254 0.59 36.43 -45.79
N PRO A 255 0.47 36.59 -47.12
CA PRO A 255 0.20 37.87 -47.73
C PRO A 255 -1.23 38.37 -47.43
N CYS A 256 -1.46 39.67 -47.55
CA CYS A 256 -2.74 40.29 -47.21
C CYS A 256 -3.85 39.82 -48.18
N LEU A 257 -4.89 39.19 -47.63
CA LEU A 257 -6.03 38.69 -48.40
C LEU A 257 -7.10 39.76 -48.70
N ARG A 258 -7.09 40.91 -48.01
CA ARG A 258 -8.10 41.98 -48.17
C ARG A 258 -7.81 42.93 -49.33
N THR A 259 -6.71 42.75 -50.05
CA THR A 259 -6.38 43.59 -51.22
C THR A 259 -7.43 43.43 -52.33
N PRO A 260 -7.73 44.48 -53.12
CA PRO A 260 -8.77 44.43 -54.16
C PRO A 260 -8.58 43.30 -55.18
N GLU A 261 -7.33 42.98 -55.51
CA GLU A 261 -6.96 41.91 -56.44
C GLU A 261 -7.26 40.51 -55.89
N ARG A 262 -7.07 40.31 -54.58
CA ARG A 262 -7.14 38.99 -53.93
C ARG A 262 -8.49 38.74 -53.25
N GLN A 263 -9.23 39.79 -52.89
CA GLN A 263 -10.57 39.68 -52.30
C GLN A 263 -11.63 39.59 -53.41
N VAL A 264 -11.85 38.38 -53.91
CA VAL A 264 -12.77 38.10 -55.03
C VAL A 264 -14.21 37.84 -54.57
N PHE A 265 -14.43 37.57 -53.29
CA PHE A 265 -15.72 37.16 -52.72
C PHE A 265 -16.23 38.13 -51.64
N CYS A 266 -17.54 38.10 -51.34
CA CYS A 266 -18.15 38.78 -50.19
C CYS A 266 -17.44 38.40 -48.88
N PRO A 267 -17.61 39.17 -47.79
CA PRO A 267 -17.17 38.78 -46.45
C PRO A 267 -17.61 37.36 -46.05
N CYS A 268 -18.83 36.98 -46.48
CA CYS A 268 -19.43 35.67 -46.30
C CYS A 268 -18.85 34.53 -47.16
N ARG A 269 -17.93 34.83 -48.10
CA ARG A 269 -17.38 33.94 -49.13
C ARG A 269 -18.36 33.23 -50.08
N LYS A 270 -19.67 33.45 -49.97
CA LYS A 270 -20.71 32.81 -50.80
C LYS A 270 -20.86 33.40 -52.20
N SER A 271 -20.76 34.72 -52.33
CA SER A 271 -21.00 35.42 -53.60
C SER A 271 -19.73 36.07 -54.11
N ARG A 272 -19.47 35.96 -55.41
CA ARG A 272 -18.36 36.63 -56.10
C ARG A 272 -18.70 38.10 -56.30
N LEU A 273 -17.78 39.00 -55.92
CA LEU A 273 -17.95 40.45 -56.11
C LEU A 273 -17.82 40.80 -57.60
N LYS A 274 -18.69 41.68 -58.10
CA LYS A 274 -18.61 42.17 -59.48
C LYS A 274 -17.33 42.98 -59.69
N HIS A 275 -16.88 43.09 -60.93
CA HIS A 275 -15.66 43.85 -61.25
C HIS A 275 -15.78 45.34 -60.87
N SER A 276 -16.96 45.93 -61.07
CA SER A 276 -17.29 47.30 -60.68
C SER A 276 -17.13 47.54 -59.18
N GLU A 277 -17.63 46.62 -58.36
CA GLU A 277 -17.56 46.66 -56.89
C GLU A 277 -16.13 46.48 -56.36
N ARG A 278 -15.30 45.67 -57.05
CA ARG A 278 -13.88 45.48 -56.70
C ARG A 278 -13.01 46.67 -57.11
N SER A 279 -13.33 47.31 -58.24
CA SER A 279 -12.57 48.45 -58.77
C SER A 279 -12.78 49.74 -57.97
N GLN A 280 -13.84 49.81 -57.17
CA GLN A 280 -14.09 50.92 -56.23
C GLN A 280 -13.17 50.87 -55.01
N ARG A 281 -12.53 49.72 -54.72
CA ARG A 281 -11.59 49.56 -53.61
C ARG A 281 -10.18 49.86 -54.13
N THR A 282 -9.51 50.83 -53.51
CA THR A 282 -8.12 51.21 -53.77
C THR A 282 -7.17 50.66 -52.71
N SER A 283 -7.69 50.30 -51.54
CA SER A 283 -6.93 49.89 -50.38
C SER A 283 -7.58 48.70 -49.67
N CYS A 284 -6.76 47.92 -48.96
CA CYS A 284 -7.24 46.81 -48.15
C CYS A 284 -8.09 47.23 -46.93
N LEU A 285 -8.14 48.53 -46.62
CA LEU A 285 -8.97 49.14 -45.57
C LEU A 285 -10.37 49.51 -46.06
N ASP A 286 -10.60 49.53 -47.37
CA ASP A 286 -11.90 49.93 -47.92
C ASP A 286 -12.94 48.84 -47.62
N PRO A 287 -14.18 49.22 -47.24
CA PRO A 287 -15.22 48.28 -46.86
C PRO A 287 -15.49 47.30 -48.00
N ILE A 288 -15.68 46.03 -47.64
CA ILE A 288 -15.99 44.98 -48.60
C ILE A 288 -17.51 44.96 -48.83
N PRO A 289 -17.99 45.07 -50.07
CA PRO A 289 -19.42 45.04 -50.37
C PRO A 289 -20.10 43.76 -49.87
N SER A 290 -21.25 43.92 -49.22
CA SER A 290 -22.09 42.79 -48.80
C SER A 290 -22.88 42.24 -49.99
N CYS A 291 -23.19 40.94 -49.97
CA CYS A 291 -23.97 40.32 -51.04
C CYS A 291 -25.49 40.37 -50.81
N GLY A 292 -25.95 40.98 -49.72
CA GLY A 292 -27.37 41.03 -49.32
C GLY A 292 -27.98 39.69 -48.87
N LEU A 293 -27.24 38.57 -48.93
CA LEU A 293 -27.70 37.27 -48.44
C LEU A 293 -27.42 37.10 -46.95
N LYS A 294 -28.13 36.16 -46.31
CA LYS A 294 -27.83 35.73 -44.93
C LYS A 294 -26.41 35.16 -44.84
N CYS A 295 -25.67 35.59 -43.82
CA CYS A 295 -24.27 35.22 -43.62
C CYS A 295 -24.11 33.70 -43.50
N GLU A 296 -24.88 33.06 -42.62
CA GLU A 296 -24.81 31.62 -42.26
C GLU A 296 -23.41 31.12 -41.89
N ALA A 297 -22.47 32.02 -41.58
CA ALA A 297 -21.19 31.64 -41.01
C ALA A 297 -21.40 30.88 -39.69
N PRO A 298 -20.65 29.80 -39.45
CA PRO A 298 -20.79 29.01 -38.23
C PRO A 298 -20.36 29.84 -37.03
N LEU A 299 -21.29 30.09 -36.10
CA LEU A 299 -21.01 30.72 -34.82
C LEU A 299 -20.27 29.74 -33.90
N PRO A 300 -19.60 30.21 -32.83
CA PRO A 300 -18.93 29.33 -31.86
C PRO A 300 -19.82 28.24 -31.25
N CYS A 301 -21.13 28.47 -31.21
CA CYS A 301 -22.13 27.51 -30.73
C CYS A 301 -22.59 26.49 -31.79
N GLY A 302 -22.09 26.57 -33.03
CA GLY A 302 -22.47 25.70 -34.15
C GLY A 302 -23.72 26.15 -34.92
N HIS A 303 -24.46 27.15 -34.45
CA HIS A 303 -25.59 27.72 -35.20
C HIS A 303 -25.13 28.62 -36.36
N PRO A 304 -25.86 28.66 -37.49
CA PRO A 304 -25.56 29.58 -38.58
C PRO A 304 -25.94 31.02 -38.22
N CYS A 305 -25.10 31.97 -38.60
CA CYS A 305 -25.40 33.40 -38.45
C CYS A 305 -26.66 33.80 -39.25
N ALA A 306 -27.66 34.38 -38.57
CA ALA A 306 -28.97 34.71 -39.16
C ALA A 306 -29.07 36.11 -39.78
N ILE A 307 -28.07 36.98 -39.58
CA ILE A 307 -28.06 38.35 -40.12
C ILE A 307 -27.52 38.40 -41.55
N GLU A 308 -27.81 39.50 -42.24
CA GLU A 308 -27.27 39.78 -43.58
C GLU A 308 -25.75 39.87 -43.57
N CYS A 309 -25.13 39.60 -44.73
CA CYS A 309 -23.69 39.68 -44.91
C CYS A 309 -23.14 41.03 -44.42
N HIS A 310 -22.19 41.00 -43.50
CA HIS A 310 -21.58 42.17 -42.86
C HIS A 310 -20.06 42.11 -43.01
N ASP A 311 -19.39 43.26 -43.01
CA ASP A 311 -17.91 43.34 -43.10
C ASP A 311 -17.22 43.30 -41.72
N SER A 312 -17.98 43.15 -40.64
CA SER A 312 -17.43 42.99 -39.30
C SER A 312 -16.68 41.65 -39.19
N PRO A 313 -15.48 41.63 -38.56
CA PRO A 313 -14.65 40.43 -38.43
C PRO A 313 -15.27 39.33 -37.55
N ALA A 314 -16.30 39.65 -36.77
CA ALA A 314 -17.05 38.70 -35.96
C ALA A 314 -18.56 38.85 -36.22
N CYS A 315 -19.25 37.72 -36.31
CA CYS A 315 -20.71 37.69 -36.35
C CYS A 315 -21.31 38.00 -34.96
N PRO A 316 -22.52 38.59 -34.90
CA PRO A 316 -23.20 38.85 -33.63
C PRO A 316 -23.53 37.53 -32.89
N PRO A 317 -23.72 37.58 -31.57
CA PRO A 317 -24.01 36.39 -30.77
C PRO A 317 -25.32 35.69 -31.17
N CYS A 318 -25.41 34.39 -30.91
CA CYS A 318 -26.56 33.57 -31.27
C CYS A 318 -27.77 33.85 -30.36
N ASN A 319 -28.88 34.33 -30.93
CA ASN A 319 -30.13 34.59 -30.22
C ASN A 319 -31.14 33.41 -30.23
N MET A 320 -30.74 32.23 -30.73
CA MET A 320 -31.62 31.06 -30.74
C MET A 320 -31.96 30.60 -29.30
N PRO A 321 -33.26 30.38 -28.97
CA PRO A 321 -33.65 29.82 -27.68
C PRO A 321 -33.29 28.33 -27.62
N ILE A 322 -32.64 27.92 -26.54
CA ILE A 322 -32.24 26.55 -26.25
C ILE A 322 -32.86 26.08 -24.93
N LYS A 323 -33.12 24.77 -24.84
CA LYS A 323 -33.56 24.10 -23.60
C LYS A 323 -32.37 23.40 -22.98
N THR A 324 -31.97 23.82 -21.78
CA THR A 324 -30.86 23.23 -21.03
C THR A 324 -31.32 22.78 -19.65
N LYS A 325 -30.70 21.73 -19.12
CA LYS A 325 -30.96 21.27 -17.75
C LYS A 325 -30.19 22.11 -16.74
N CYS A 326 -30.64 22.13 -15.48
CA CYS A 326 -29.84 22.69 -14.39
C CYS A 326 -28.49 21.98 -14.31
N ALA A 327 -27.54 22.63 -13.65
CA ALA A 327 -26.32 22.05 -13.09
C ALA A 327 -26.54 20.64 -12.49
N CYS A 328 -27.67 20.46 -11.79
CA CYS A 328 -28.09 19.24 -11.12
C CYS A 328 -28.88 18.21 -11.96
N GLY A 329 -29.18 18.50 -13.23
CA GLY A 329 -30.04 17.68 -14.11
C GLY A 329 -31.55 17.62 -13.78
N SER A 330 -32.00 18.16 -12.65
CA SER A 330 -33.37 18.01 -12.11
C SER A 330 -34.48 18.84 -12.80
N GLN A 331 -34.17 20.02 -13.32
CA GLN A 331 -35.15 20.90 -13.98
C GLN A 331 -34.58 21.41 -15.30
N SER A 332 -35.45 21.62 -16.30
CA SER A 332 -35.07 22.19 -17.59
C SER A 332 -35.48 23.66 -17.63
N PHE A 333 -34.57 24.50 -18.11
CA PHE A 333 -34.74 25.94 -18.28
C PHE A 333 -34.59 26.28 -19.76
N GLU A 334 -35.37 27.27 -20.21
CA GLU A 334 -35.28 27.81 -21.55
C GLU A 334 -34.47 29.11 -21.50
N MET A 335 -33.37 29.19 -22.25
CA MET A 335 -32.47 30.35 -22.27
C MET A 335 -31.87 30.56 -23.66
N TYR A 336 -31.22 31.69 -23.91
CA TYR A 336 -30.61 31.95 -25.22
C TYR A 336 -29.23 31.29 -25.36
N CYS A 337 -28.91 30.88 -26.59
CA CYS A 337 -27.68 30.17 -26.91
C CYS A 337 -26.41 30.96 -26.55
N PHE A 338 -26.40 32.28 -26.72
CA PHE A 338 -25.25 33.11 -26.35
C PHE A 338 -24.83 32.97 -24.88
N CYS A 339 -25.76 32.62 -23.98
CA CYS A 339 -25.47 32.41 -22.57
C CYS A 339 -24.61 31.15 -22.29
N THR A 340 -24.42 30.28 -23.29
CA THR A 340 -23.63 29.05 -23.11
C THR A 340 -22.13 29.25 -23.28
N TYR A 341 -21.72 30.27 -24.03
CA TYR A 341 -20.32 30.51 -24.39
C TYR A 341 -19.84 31.94 -24.08
N LEU A 342 -20.76 32.91 -23.90
CA LEU A 342 -20.38 34.22 -23.41
C LEU A 342 -20.25 34.23 -21.88
N PRO A 343 -19.29 34.99 -21.32
CA PRO A 343 -19.25 35.33 -19.90
C PRO A 343 -20.56 36.01 -19.42
N SER A 344 -21.02 35.70 -18.21
CA SER A 344 -22.30 36.16 -17.66
C SER A 344 -22.45 37.68 -17.54
N ASP A 345 -21.34 38.39 -17.39
CA ASP A 345 -21.25 39.85 -17.39
C ASP A 345 -21.65 40.47 -18.74
N ARG A 346 -21.46 39.74 -19.85
CA ARG A 346 -21.75 40.24 -21.21
C ARG A 346 -23.15 39.88 -21.70
N TRP A 347 -23.93 39.14 -20.93
CA TRP A 347 -25.24 38.65 -21.37
C TRP A 347 -26.26 39.78 -21.57
N LYS A 348 -26.25 40.79 -20.69
CA LYS A 348 -27.15 41.96 -20.82
C LYS A 348 -26.83 42.77 -22.07
N ALA A 349 -25.56 43.10 -22.27
CA ALA A 349 -25.11 43.84 -23.45
C ALA A 349 -25.44 43.10 -24.77
N ALA A 350 -25.23 41.78 -24.81
CA ALA A 350 -25.60 40.96 -25.96
C ALA A 350 -27.11 40.90 -26.18
N ALA A 351 -27.91 40.87 -25.10
CA ALA A 351 -29.36 40.88 -25.18
C ALA A 351 -29.90 42.20 -25.75
N ASP A 352 -29.31 43.33 -25.32
CA ASP A 352 -29.66 44.66 -25.81
C ASP A 352 -29.29 44.84 -27.29
N GLU A 353 -28.09 44.38 -27.69
CA GLU A 353 -27.63 44.42 -29.10
C GLU A 353 -28.53 43.57 -30.04
N LEU A 354 -29.09 42.48 -29.53
CA LEU A 354 -29.94 41.56 -30.28
C LEU A 354 -31.45 41.84 -30.12
N GLY A 355 -31.84 42.82 -29.30
CA GLY A 355 -33.24 43.15 -29.02
C GLY A 355 -34.04 42.03 -28.34
N VAL A 356 -33.38 41.17 -27.54
CA VAL A 356 -34.01 40.01 -26.90
C VAL A 356 -34.29 40.21 -25.41
N SER A 357 -35.42 39.66 -24.92
CA SER A 357 -35.86 39.84 -23.53
C SER A 357 -34.95 39.17 -22.49
N THR A 358 -34.51 39.91 -21.48
CA THR A 358 -33.66 39.43 -20.37
C THR A 358 -34.39 38.50 -19.37
N VAL A 359 -35.70 38.31 -19.50
CA VAL A 359 -36.50 37.43 -18.61
C VAL A 359 -36.11 35.96 -18.76
N LYS A 360 -35.66 35.54 -19.94
CA LYS A 360 -35.20 34.16 -20.22
C LYS A 360 -33.71 33.95 -19.91
N MET A 361 -33.09 34.85 -19.16
CA MET A 361 -31.66 34.83 -18.83
C MET A 361 -31.46 34.41 -17.37
N SER A 362 -30.70 33.33 -17.14
CA SER A 362 -30.32 32.92 -15.78
C SER A 362 -29.18 33.80 -15.24
N CYS A 363 -28.81 33.64 -13.97
CA CYS A 363 -27.63 34.33 -13.41
C CYS A 363 -26.31 33.57 -13.66
N SER A 364 -26.36 32.34 -14.18
CA SER A 364 -25.19 31.51 -14.46
C SER A 364 -25.50 30.43 -15.49
N TYR A 365 -24.47 29.97 -16.22
CA TYR A 365 -24.51 28.78 -17.04
C TYR A 365 -23.53 27.74 -16.46
N PRO A 366 -23.96 26.49 -16.20
CA PRO A 366 -25.33 25.99 -16.29
C PRO A 366 -26.29 26.65 -15.27
N PRO A 367 -27.61 26.72 -15.55
CA PRO A 367 -28.58 27.34 -14.65
C PRO A 367 -28.69 26.56 -13.33
N LYS A 368 -28.83 27.27 -12.21
CA LYS A 368 -29.06 26.67 -10.89
C LYS A 368 -30.55 26.63 -10.58
N CYS A 369 -31.03 25.49 -10.06
CA CYS A 369 -32.41 25.38 -9.56
C CYS A 369 -32.48 25.63 -8.05
N ASN A 370 -33.68 25.86 -7.51
CA ASN A 370 -33.86 26.04 -6.06
C ASN A 370 -34.09 24.73 -5.29
N ARG A 371 -33.77 23.58 -5.88
CA ARG A 371 -34.00 22.27 -5.25
C ARG A 371 -32.82 21.89 -4.35
N PRO A 372 -33.02 21.62 -3.05
CA PRO A 372 -31.98 21.07 -2.21
C PRO A 372 -31.68 19.63 -2.62
N CYS A 373 -30.39 19.29 -2.71
CA CYS A 373 -29.94 17.92 -2.90
C CYS A 373 -30.42 17.06 -1.71
N LYS A 374 -30.85 15.82 -1.97
CA LYS A 374 -31.24 14.85 -0.92
C LYS A 374 -30.41 13.57 -0.96
N THR A 375 -29.35 13.54 -1.78
CA THR A 375 -28.47 12.38 -1.94
C THR A 375 -27.81 12.04 -0.61
N PRO A 376 -27.79 10.74 -0.21
CA PRO A 376 -27.09 10.33 1.00
C PRO A 376 -25.58 10.59 0.86
N LEU A 377 -24.98 11.13 1.92
CA LEU A 377 -23.53 11.26 2.06
C LEU A 377 -22.90 9.89 2.28
N SER A 378 -21.58 9.79 2.13
CA SER A 378 -20.77 8.56 2.21
C SER A 378 -20.96 7.77 3.51
N CYS A 379 -21.40 8.41 4.59
CA CYS A 379 -21.69 7.74 5.86
C CYS A 379 -23.02 6.96 5.86
N GLY A 380 -23.90 7.15 4.88
CA GLY A 380 -25.20 6.51 4.75
C GLY A 380 -26.27 6.97 5.76
N LYS A 381 -25.96 7.91 6.66
CA LYS A 381 -26.89 8.44 7.68
C LYS A 381 -27.28 9.90 7.48
N HIS A 382 -26.44 10.65 6.78
CA HIS A 382 -26.66 12.07 6.53
C HIS A 382 -26.94 12.27 5.05
N ASN A 383 -27.71 13.31 4.73
CA ASN A 383 -28.01 13.67 3.35
C ASN A 383 -27.39 15.04 3.07
N CYS A 384 -27.05 15.27 1.80
CA CYS A 384 -26.73 16.62 1.33
C CYS A 384 -27.90 17.56 1.61
N ARG A 385 -27.62 18.85 1.76
CA ARG A 385 -28.63 19.92 1.87
C ARG A 385 -28.31 21.12 0.97
N GLU A 386 -27.29 21.01 0.13
CA GLU A 386 -26.90 22.09 -0.77
C GLU A 386 -27.92 22.28 -1.89
N VAL A 387 -28.21 23.54 -2.21
CA VAL A 387 -29.15 23.92 -3.28
C VAL A 387 -28.44 23.75 -4.63
N CYS A 388 -29.02 22.94 -5.52
CA CYS A 388 -28.44 22.61 -6.83
C CYS A 388 -27.00 22.05 -6.76
N CYS A 389 -26.79 21.05 -5.90
CA CYS A 389 -25.48 20.38 -5.75
C CYS A 389 -24.99 19.78 -7.09
N MET A 390 -23.72 20.05 -7.44
CA MET A 390 -23.01 19.48 -8.60
C MET A 390 -22.00 18.39 -8.22
N ILE A 391 -21.86 18.11 -6.92
CA ILE A 391 -20.86 17.18 -6.42
C ILE A 391 -21.34 15.75 -6.70
N LYS A 392 -20.55 14.98 -7.47
CA LYS A 392 -20.85 13.57 -7.73
C LYS A 392 -20.65 12.71 -6.47
N GLU A 393 -19.59 12.98 -5.72
CA GLU A 393 -19.23 12.24 -4.50
C GLU A 393 -19.54 13.03 -3.24
N HIS A 394 -20.61 12.64 -2.55
CA HIS A 394 -21.06 13.32 -1.34
C HIS A 394 -20.31 12.78 -0.11
N ILE A 395 -19.21 13.41 0.29
CA ILE A 395 -18.42 12.98 1.47
C ILE A 395 -18.99 13.58 2.76
N CYS A 396 -19.21 12.75 3.80
CA CYS A 396 -19.64 13.24 5.11
C CYS A 396 -18.46 13.77 5.94
N CYS A 397 -18.32 15.10 6.05
CA CYS A 397 -17.26 15.73 6.84
C CYS A 397 -17.54 15.83 8.35
N LYS A 398 -18.54 15.12 8.87
CA LYS A 398 -18.82 15.10 10.32
C LYS A 398 -17.88 14.13 11.04
N ILE A 399 -17.43 14.47 12.24
CA ILE A 399 -16.58 13.58 13.06
C ILE A 399 -17.45 12.52 13.76
N CYS A 400 -17.00 11.27 13.76
CA CYS A 400 -17.64 10.16 14.45
C CYS A 400 -17.31 10.19 15.95
N THR A 401 -18.32 10.48 16.77
CA THR A 401 -18.21 10.52 18.24
C THR A 401 -18.62 9.22 18.92
N LYS A 402 -18.78 8.13 18.16
CA LYS A 402 -19.12 6.81 18.74
C LYS A 402 -17.96 6.30 19.60
N ARG A 403 -18.31 5.69 20.73
CA ARG A 403 -17.38 5.03 21.66
C ARG A 403 -16.83 3.76 21.02
N LEU A 404 -15.52 3.56 21.08
CA LEU A 404 -14.82 2.39 20.55
C LEU A 404 -15.02 1.16 21.45
N SER A 405 -14.71 -0.02 20.93
CA SER A 405 -14.80 -1.29 21.66
C SER A 405 -13.96 -1.34 22.93
N CYS A 406 -12.92 -0.52 23.04
CA CYS A 406 -12.09 -0.41 24.25
C CYS A 406 -12.83 0.25 25.43
N GLY A 407 -14.03 0.80 25.22
CA GLY A 407 -14.85 1.37 26.30
C GLY A 407 -14.36 2.71 26.87
N THR A 408 -13.19 3.21 26.49
CA THR A 408 -12.62 4.47 27.03
C THR A 408 -12.39 5.55 25.98
N HIS A 409 -12.23 5.19 24.69
CA HIS A 409 -11.91 6.12 23.61
C HIS A 409 -13.06 6.29 22.63
N ASN A 410 -13.11 7.44 21.97
CA ASN A 410 -14.06 7.75 20.89
C ASN A 410 -13.38 7.58 19.51
N CYS A 411 -14.14 7.28 18.46
CA CYS A 411 -13.61 6.98 17.13
C CYS A 411 -12.78 8.12 16.52
N GLY A 412 -13.25 9.37 16.58
CA GLY A 412 -12.51 10.55 16.11
C GLY A 412 -12.30 10.66 14.59
N ARG A 413 -12.60 9.62 13.82
CA ARG A 413 -12.53 9.65 12.34
C ARG A 413 -13.74 10.35 11.73
N LEU A 414 -13.65 10.71 10.45
CA LEU A 414 -14.81 11.14 9.67
C LEU A 414 -15.93 10.09 9.71
N CYS A 415 -17.17 10.54 9.60
CA CYS A 415 -18.35 9.71 9.69
C CYS A 415 -18.29 8.66 8.56
N HIS A 416 -18.17 7.40 8.96
CA HIS A 416 -17.98 6.28 8.07
C HIS A 416 -19.17 5.32 8.17
N ARG A 417 -19.32 4.47 7.16
CA ARG A 417 -20.28 3.37 7.17
C ARG A 417 -19.69 2.20 7.97
N GLY A 418 -20.54 1.44 8.67
CA GLY A 418 -20.13 0.25 9.43
C GLY A 418 -19.72 0.51 10.89
N THR A 419 -19.13 -0.51 11.51
CA THR A 419 -18.57 -0.48 12.86
C THR A 419 -17.33 0.38 12.92
N CYS A 420 -17.08 1.01 14.07
CA CYS A 420 -15.87 1.79 14.26
C CYS A 420 -14.65 0.86 14.29
N PRO A 421 -13.51 1.30 13.73
CA PRO A 421 -12.27 0.52 13.78
C PRO A 421 -11.82 0.29 15.23
N PRO A 422 -10.98 -0.72 15.49
CA PRO A 422 -10.42 -0.94 16.82
C PRO A 422 -9.65 0.29 17.30
N CYS A 423 -9.49 0.41 18.62
CA CYS A 423 -8.74 1.50 19.22
C CYS A 423 -7.28 1.47 18.72
N SER A 424 -6.80 2.61 18.23
CA SER A 424 -5.42 2.78 17.74
C SER A 424 -4.41 3.05 18.86
N THR A 425 -4.86 3.20 20.11
CA THR A 425 -3.97 3.37 21.25
C THR A 425 -3.32 2.04 21.59
N VAL A 426 -2.00 2.01 21.67
CA VAL A 426 -1.19 0.86 22.09
C VAL A 426 -0.42 1.23 23.35
N SER A 427 -0.35 0.31 24.30
CA SER A 427 0.51 0.42 25.46
C SER A 427 1.87 -0.20 25.16
N TYR A 428 2.95 0.49 25.53
CA TYR A 428 4.32 -0.03 25.46
C TYR A 428 4.77 -0.70 26.77
N GLU A 429 3.86 -0.81 27.74
CA GLU A 429 4.09 -1.52 28.99
C GLU A 429 3.56 -2.96 28.88
N ARG A 430 4.25 -3.89 29.56
CA ARG A 430 3.82 -5.28 29.69
C ARG A 430 2.47 -5.35 30.39
N LEU A 431 1.52 -6.07 29.81
CA LEU A 431 0.24 -6.35 30.45
C LEU A 431 0.36 -7.61 31.30
N TYR A 432 0.35 -7.46 32.63
CA TYR A 432 0.49 -8.56 33.57
C TYR A 432 -0.87 -9.17 33.96
N CYS A 433 -0.89 -10.47 34.29
CA CYS A 433 -1.97 -11.06 35.11
C CYS A 433 -2.02 -10.35 36.48
N ARG A 434 -3.14 -10.51 37.20
CA ARG A 434 -3.26 -10.04 38.59
C ARG A 434 -2.17 -10.60 39.50
N CYS A 435 -1.67 -11.80 39.20
CA CYS A 435 -0.59 -12.48 39.88
C CYS A 435 0.84 -12.04 39.53
N ARG A 436 1.00 -11.21 38.49
CA ARG A 436 2.27 -10.83 37.84
C ARG A 436 3.21 -11.96 37.35
N ARG A 437 2.78 -13.23 37.39
CA ARG A 437 3.57 -14.38 36.91
C ARG A 437 3.45 -14.67 35.42
N SER A 438 2.41 -14.14 34.77
CA SER A 438 2.19 -14.24 33.32
C SER A 438 1.96 -12.85 32.76
N TRP A 439 2.45 -12.59 31.55
CA TRP A 439 2.34 -11.29 30.90
C TRP A 439 2.20 -11.41 29.39
N VAL A 440 1.71 -10.34 28.76
CA VAL A 440 1.74 -10.12 27.31
C VAL A 440 2.81 -9.07 27.01
N GLU A 441 3.70 -9.38 26.06
CA GLU A 441 4.77 -8.47 25.64
C GLU A 441 4.23 -7.27 24.84
N PRO A 442 4.82 -6.07 24.97
CA PRO A 442 4.48 -4.91 24.15
C PRO A 442 4.78 -5.15 22.66
N PRO A 443 4.05 -4.50 21.73
CA PRO A 443 2.98 -3.51 21.97
C PRO A 443 1.63 -4.17 22.29
N VAL A 444 0.97 -3.74 23.37
CA VAL A 444 -0.34 -4.27 23.78
C VAL A 444 -1.47 -3.33 23.32
N PRO A 445 -2.35 -3.77 22.40
CA PRO A 445 -3.49 -2.97 21.96
C PRO A 445 -4.43 -2.59 23.11
N CYS A 446 -4.96 -1.37 23.11
CA CYS A 446 -5.95 -0.92 24.08
C CYS A 446 -7.21 -1.80 24.03
N GLY A 447 -7.62 -2.32 25.19
CA GLY A 447 -8.74 -3.26 25.32
C GLY A 447 -8.35 -4.74 25.29
N THR A 448 -7.05 -5.07 25.20
CA THR A 448 -6.57 -6.46 25.33
C THR A 448 -6.84 -6.96 26.76
N PRO A 449 -7.55 -8.09 26.95
CA PRO A 449 -7.77 -8.65 28.28
C PRO A 449 -6.46 -9.22 28.88
N PRO A 450 -6.32 -9.28 30.23
CA PRO A 450 -5.17 -9.91 30.86
C PRO A 450 -4.98 -11.38 30.43
N PRO A 451 -3.73 -11.88 30.38
CA PRO A 451 -3.47 -13.26 29.94
C PRO A 451 -4.03 -14.28 30.92
N GLN A 452 -4.47 -15.43 30.41
CA GLN A 452 -4.89 -16.57 31.23
C GLN A 452 -3.68 -17.13 32.00
N CYS A 453 -3.80 -17.22 33.32
CA CYS A 453 -2.73 -17.70 34.19
C CYS A 453 -3.17 -18.91 35.01
N ASN A 454 -2.40 -19.99 34.90
CA ASN A 454 -2.66 -21.26 35.59
C ASN A 454 -1.98 -21.37 36.96
N HIS A 455 -1.27 -20.34 37.41
CA HIS A 455 -0.68 -20.33 38.74
C HIS A 455 -1.74 -20.15 39.83
N THR A 456 -1.50 -20.74 41.00
CA THR A 456 -2.31 -20.54 42.21
C THR A 456 -2.41 -19.06 42.54
N CYS A 457 -3.63 -18.59 42.82
CA CYS A 457 -3.89 -17.20 43.19
C CYS A 457 -3.06 -16.80 44.44
N ILE A 458 -2.49 -15.60 44.41
CA ILE A 458 -1.65 -15.06 45.51
C ILE A 458 -2.41 -14.15 46.47
N VAL A 459 -3.69 -13.87 46.18
CA VAL A 459 -4.51 -12.97 46.98
C VAL A 459 -4.89 -13.68 48.30
N PRO A 460 -4.54 -13.11 49.47
CA PRO A 460 -4.90 -13.71 50.75
C PRO A 460 -6.41 -13.67 50.96
N ARG A 461 -6.99 -14.81 51.34
CA ARG A 461 -8.42 -14.92 51.63
C ARG A 461 -8.69 -14.40 53.04
N PRO A 462 -9.87 -13.78 53.30
CA PRO A 462 -10.26 -13.33 54.65
C PRO A 462 -10.26 -14.46 55.70
N CYS A 463 -10.51 -15.71 55.29
CA CYS A 463 -10.50 -16.87 56.17
C CYS A 463 -9.10 -17.39 56.55
N GLY A 464 -8.01 -16.79 56.04
CA GLY A 464 -6.63 -17.21 56.32
C GLY A 464 -6.17 -18.49 55.61
N HIS A 465 -7.08 -19.27 55.00
CA HIS A 465 -6.73 -20.47 54.24
C HIS A 465 -6.01 -20.18 52.91
N PRO A 466 -5.08 -21.07 52.47
CA PRO A 466 -4.39 -20.95 51.19
C PRO A 466 -5.37 -21.03 50.01
N ALA A 467 -4.99 -20.40 48.90
CA ALA A 467 -5.82 -20.34 47.71
C ALA A 467 -5.72 -21.63 46.88
N ASN A 468 -6.81 -22.39 46.82
CA ASN A 468 -6.92 -23.62 46.03
C ASN A 468 -7.54 -23.41 44.64
N HIS A 469 -7.23 -22.29 43.97
CA HIS A 469 -7.75 -21.96 42.64
C HIS A 469 -6.72 -21.21 41.81
N SER A 470 -6.86 -21.30 40.49
CA SER A 470 -6.01 -20.59 39.52
C SER A 470 -6.23 -19.08 39.57
N CYS A 471 -5.26 -18.33 39.06
CA CYS A 471 -5.33 -16.89 38.93
C CYS A 471 -6.53 -16.49 38.06
N HIS A 472 -7.31 -15.52 38.54
CA HIS A 472 -8.47 -14.98 37.87
C HIS A 472 -8.33 -13.46 37.69
N SER A 473 -9.10 -12.90 36.76
CA SER A 473 -9.18 -11.45 36.54
C SER A 473 -10.21 -10.75 37.41
N ASP A 474 -11.18 -11.48 37.97
CA ASP A 474 -12.27 -10.91 38.77
C ASP A 474 -11.78 -10.31 40.09
N ASP A 475 -12.51 -9.34 40.63
CA ASP A 475 -12.12 -8.62 41.86
C ASP A 475 -12.14 -9.50 43.12
N GLN A 476 -13.04 -10.48 43.19
CA GLN A 476 -13.22 -11.37 44.35
C GLN A 476 -12.78 -12.80 44.02
N CYS A 477 -12.07 -13.43 44.96
CA CYS A 477 -11.73 -14.85 44.83
C CYS A 477 -12.98 -15.74 44.99
N PRO A 478 -13.05 -16.90 44.30
CA PRO A 478 -14.09 -17.91 44.52
C PRO A 478 -14.18 -18.36 45.97
N ASP A 479 -15.32 -18.90 46.42
CA ASP A 479 -15.53 -19.29 47.82
C ASP A 479 -14.53 -20.33 48.36
N CYS A 480 -14.26 -20.28 49.67
CA CYS A 480 -13.32 -21.20 50.32
C CYS A 480 -13.95 -22.56 50.58
N VAL A 481 -13.42 -23.60 49.93
CA VAL A 481 -13.88 -25.00 50.05
C VAL A 481 -13.10 -25.83 51.06
N VAL A 482 -12.11 -25.24 51.75
CA VAL A 482 -11.35 -25.93 52.80
C VAL A 482 -12.30 -26.40 53.90
N LEU A 483 -12.21 -27.68 54.23
CA LEU A 483 -13.05 -28.34 55.22
C LEU A 483 -12.56 -28.00 56.63
N VAL A 484 -13.45 -27.47 57.47
CA VAL A 484 -13.16 -27.07 58.85
C VAL A 484 -14.21 -27.60 59.82
N GLU A 485 -13.84 -27.76 61.09
CA GLU A 485 -14.78 -28.09 62.15
C GLU A 485 -15.64 -26.86 62.47
N LYS A 486 -16.96 -27.07 62.54
CA LYS A 486 -17.93 -26.02 62.88
C LYS A 486 -18.93 -26.52 63.90
N ARG A 487 -19.51 -25.58 64.64
CA ARG A 487 -20.53 -25.82 65.66
C ARG A 487 -21.91 -25.48 65.09
N CYS A 488 -22.97 -26.25 65.43
CA CYS A 488 -24.34 -25.90 64.98
C CYS A 488 -24.79 -24.59 65.61
N ASP A 489 -25.44 -23.74 64.81
CA ASP A 489 -25.91 -22.41 65.22
C ASP A 489 -26.93 -22.48 66.39
N SER A 490 -27.73 -23.54 66.43
CA SER A 490 -28.72 -23.74 67.49
C SER A 490 -28.11 -24.36 68.75
N HIS A 491 -27.35 -25.45 68.65
CA HIS A 491 -26.94 -26.20 69.84
C HIS A 491 -25.49 -25.97 70.29
N GLY A 492 -24.65 -25.29 69.51
CA GLY A 492 -23.24 -25.05 69.84
C GLY A 492 -22.34 -26.30 69.86
N SER A 493 -22.92 -27.49 69.58
CA SER A 493 -22.21 -28.75 69.49
C SER A 493 -21.38 -28.82 68.21
N VAL A 494 -20.18 -29.41 68.30
CA VAL A 494 -19.31 -29.67 67.15
C VAL A 494 -20.00 -30.69 66.24
N LEU A 495 -20.02 -30.40 64.94
CA LEU A 495 -20.62 -31.29 63.97
C LEU A 495 -19.78 -32.56 63.76
N PRO A 496 -20.41 -33.71 63.50
CA PRO A 496 -19.70 -34.97 63.31
C PRO A 496 -18.97 -35.09 61.96
N TYR A 497 -19.06 -34.06 61.10
CA TYR A 497 -18.40 -34.01 59.79
C TYR A 497 -17.81 -32.61 59.54
N PHE A 498 -16.74 -32.54 58.75
CA PHE A 498 -16.12 -31.28 58.37
C PHE A 498 -16.94 -30.55 57.31
N VAL A 499 -16.99 -29.21 57.40
CA VAL A 499 -17.86 -28.38 56.57
C VAL A 499 -17.01 -27.33 55.85
N PRO A 500 -17.31 -27.01 54.57
CA PRO A 500 -16.59 -25.96 53.86
C PRO A 500 -16.56 -24.62 54.60
N CYS A 501 -15.39 -23.98 54.60
CA CYS A 501 -15.12 -22.74 55.34
C CYS A 501 -16.09 -21.60 54.97
N HIS A 502 -16.50 -21.48 53.70
CA HIS A 502 -17.44 -20.43 53.27
C HIS A 502 -18.84 -20.53 53.90
N ARG A 503 -19.28 -21.72 54.34
CA ARG A 503 -20.63 -21.92 54.92
C ARG A 503 -20.72 -21.35 56.33
N LYS A 504 -21.15 -20.11 56.48
CA LYS A 504 -21.21 -19.43 57.80
C LYS A 504 -22.24 -20.05 58.75
N SER A 505 -23.39 -20.47 58.22
CA SER A 505 -24.44 -21.15 58.97
C SER A 505 -24.42 -22.66 58.73
N VAL A 506 -24.53 -23.44 59.81
CA VAL A 506 -24.54 -24.89 59.73
C VAL A 506 -25.53 -25.50 60.73
N SER A 507 -26.34 -26.42 60.23
CA SER A 507 -27.37 -27.11 61.01
C SER A 507 -26.95 -28.53 61.38
N CYS A 508 -27.19 -28.94 62.63
CA CYS A 508 -26.99 -30.33 63.07
C CYS A 508 -28.15 -31.27 62.72
N GLY A 509 -29.24 -30.75 62.11
CA GLY A 509 -30.43 -31.53 61.76
C GLY A 509 -31.36 -31.89 62.92
N ARG A 510 -31.01 -31.56 64.18
CA ARG A 510 -31.89 -31.74 65.35
C ARG A 510 -32.87 -30.57 65.51
N VAL A 511 -33.98 -30.78 66.20
CA VAL A 511 -34.94 -29.72 66.55
C VAL A 511 -34.25 -28.70 67.48
N CYS A 512 -34.52 -27.41 67.28
CA CYS A 512 -33.79 -26.31 67.94
C CYS A 512 -34.02 -26.27 69.46
N GLU A 513 -35.26 -26.47 69.91
CA GLU A 513 -35.68 -26.54 71.33
C GLU A 513 -35.35 -25.32 72.21
N LYS A 514 -34.74 -24.25 71.66
CA LYS A 514 -34.51 -22.98 72.38
C LYS A 514 -35.83 -22.33 72.78
N ALA A 515 -35.88 -21.79 73.99
CA ALA A 515 -37.02 -21.02 74.48
C ALA A 515 -37.21 -19.74 73.67
N LEU A 516 -38.42 -19.54 73.16
CA LEU A 516 -38.80 -18.38 72.37
C LEU A 516 -39.00 -17.17 73.29
N ARG A 517 -38.27 -16.08 73.04
CA ARG A 517 -38.31 -14.85 73.85
C ARG A 517 -39.70 -14.23 73.97
N CYS A 518 -40.63 -14.51 73.05
CA CYS A 518 -41.97 -13.92 73.04
C CYS A 518 -43.00 -14.61 73.95
N CYS A 519 -42.89 -15.94 74.17
CA CYS A 519 -43.93 -16.70 74.87
C CYS A 519 -43.39 -17.86 75.73
N GLY A 520 -42.07 -18.01 75.85
CA GLY A 520 -41.43 -19.04 76.67
C GLY A 520 -41.54 -20.48 76.13
N THR A 521 -42.32 -20.72 75.06
CA THR A 521 -42.43 -22.03 74.42
C THR A 521 -41.16 -22.39 73.63
N VAL A 522 -40.89 -23.68 73.46
CA VAL A 522 -39.68 -24.16 72.76
C VAL A 522 -39.83 -24.10 71.23
N CYS A 523 -38.74 -23.75 70.54
CA CYS A 523 -38.69 -23.72 69.08
C CYS A 523 -38.76 -25.15 68.49
N LYS A 524 -39.85 -25.45 67.77
CA LYS A 524 -40.06 -26.74 67.08
C LYS A 524 -39.43 -26.84 65.68
N LYS A 525 -38.72 -25.80 65.23
CA LYS A 525 -38.02 -25.82 63.92
C LYS A 525 -36.72 -26.62 64.04
N LEU A 526 -36.26 -27.20 62.93
CA LEU A 526 -34.91 -27.80 62.84
C LEU A 526 -33.82 -26.74 63.10
N CYS A 527 -32.62 -27.15 63.53
CA CYS A 527 -31.48 -26.24 63.82
C CYS A 527 -31.36 -25.23 62.67
N HIS A 528 -31.50 -23.96 62.99
CA HIS A 528 -31.52 -22.85 62.04
C HIS A 528 -30.56 -21.76 62.51
N ALA A 529 -30.11 -20.95 61.55
CA ALA A 529 -29.29 -19.78 61.84
C ALA A 529 -30.14 -18.62 62.35
N GLY A 530 -29.59 -17.83 63.27
CA GLY A 530 -30.23 -16.63 63.83
C GLY A 530 -31.27 -16.90 64.92
N GLU A 531 -31.95 -15.84 65.36
CA GLU A 531 -32.94 -15.91 66.43
C GLU A 531 -34.18 -16.72 66.04
N CYS A 532 -34.74 -17.46 67.01
CA CYS A 532 -35.96 -18.24 66.82
C CYS A 532 -37.16 -17.30 66.64
N LYS A 533 -37.50 -16.98 65.40
CA LYS A 533 -38.66 -16.15 65.07
C LYS A 533 -39.95 -16.94 65.22
N HIS A 534 -40.79 -16.51 66.16
CA HIS A 534 -42.12 -17.04 66.41
C HIS A 534 -43.15 -15.91 66.34
N ASN A 535 -44.21 -16.13 65.57
CA ASN A 535 -45.25 -15.13 65.34
C ASN A 535 -46.33 -15.28 66.42
N CYS A 536 -46.07 -14.76 67.61
CA CYS A 536 -46.98 -14.87 68.75
C CYS A 536 -47.98 -13.69 68.75
N THR A 537 -49.28 -13.98 68.82
CA THR A 537 -50.34 -12.97 68.98
C THR A 537 -50.64 -12.62 70.44
N GLY A 538 -49.98 -13.28 71.40
CA GLY A 538 -50.12 -12.98 72.84
C GLY A 538 -49.21 -11.84 73.30
N LYS A 539 -49.79 -10.71 73.71
CA LYS A 539 -49.09 -9.63 74.41
C LYS A 539 -48.82 -10.06 75.86
N TYR A 540 -47.55 -10.23 76.23
CA TYR A 540 -47.14 -10.23 77.63
C TYR A 540 -46.27 -8.98 77.89
N PRO A 541 -46.46 -8.29 79.04
CA PRO A 541 -45.66 -7.14 79.39
C PRO A 541 -44.19 -7.56 79.59
N ALA A 542 -43.28 -6.79 79.01
CA ALA A 542 -41.85 -6.95 79.24
C ALA A 542 -41.57 -6.77 80.74
N LEU A 543 -41.22 -7.85 81.43
CA LEU A 543 -40.54 -7.75 82.71
C LEU A 543 -39.11 -7.28 82.41
N GLY A 544 -38.78 -6.10 82.95
CA GLY A 544 -37.51 -5.44 82.74
C GLY A 544 -36.33 -6.18 83.38
N LYS A 545 -35.20 -6.06 82.68
CA LYS A 545 -33.83 -6.53 82.93
C LYS A 545 -33.50 -7.94 82.47
#